data_AF-G2G4R8-F1
#
_entry.id   AF-G2G4R8-F1
#
_cell.length_a   1.000
_cell.length_b   1.000
_cell.length_c   1.000
_cell.angle_alpha   90.00
_cell.angle_beta   90.00
_cell.angle_gamma   90.00
#
_symmetry.space_group_name_H-M   'P 1'
#
loop_
_entity.id
_entity.type
_entity.pdbx_description
1 polymer ?
#
loop_
_entity_poly.entity_id
_entity_poly.type
_entity_poly.pdbx_seq_one_letter_code
_entity_poly.pdbx_strand_id
1 'polypeptide(L)' 'MDDYEAAHDLLNALIAVYSGRIHAAPGEEAVSLLRQERAPFLAERDSLTPNSRERITEILDLLPERIRSVRAGGADE' A
#
# COMPACT_ATOMS: atom_id res chain seq x y z
N MET A 1 -17.41 11.59 -2.44
CA MET A 1 -16.00 11.17 -2.39
C MET A 1 -15.68 10.68 -3.77
N ASP A 2 -14.71 11.30 -4.44
CA ASP A 2 -14.32 10.93 -5.78
C ASP A 2 -13.57 9.59 -5.76
N ASP A 3 -13.73 8.73 -6.77
CA ASP A 3 -13.07 7.41 -6.82
C ASP A 3 -11.54 7.56 -6.81
N TYR A 4 -11.00 8.63 -7.40
CA TYR A 4 -9.59 8.97 -7.30
C TYR A 4 -9.17 9.27 -5.86
N GLU A 5 -9.97 10.05 -5.12
CA GLU A 5 -9.68 10.35 -3.71
C GLU A 5 -9.70 9.07 -2.87
N ALA A 6 -10.70 8.21 -3.08
CA ALA A 6 -10.81 6.94 -2.38
C ALA A 6 -9.63 6.00 -2.69
N ALA A 7 -9.19 5.94 -3.95
CA ALA A 7 -8.01 5.19 -4.35
C ALA A 7 -6.73 5.73 -3.72
N HIS A 8 -6.58 7.05 -3.70
CA HIS A 8 -5.43 7.73 -3.09
C HIS A 8 -5.39 7.51 -1.57
N ASP A 9 -6.54 7.52 -0.90
CA ASP A 9 -6.65 7.21 0.53
C ASP A 9 -6.28 5.75 0.85
N LEU A 10 -6.66 4.79 0.00
CA LEU A 10 -6.25 3.39 0.15
C LEU A 10 -4.73 3.23 0.00
N LEU A 11 -4.13 3.88 -0.99
CA LEU A 11 -2.67 3.89 -1.17
C LEU A 11 -1.97 4.46 0.07
N ASN A 12 -2.45 5.60 0.58
CA ASN A 12 -1.92 6.20 1.81
C ASN A 12 -2.07 5.28 3.02
N ALA A 13 -3.21 4.60 3.16
CA ALA A 13 -3.46 3.66 4.24
C ALA A 13 -2.49 2.47 4.18
N LEU A 14 -2.25 1.90 2.99
CA LEU A 14 -1.29 0.80 2.83
C LEU A 14 0.15 1.26 3.13
N ILE A 15 0.55 2.43 2.62
CA ILE A 15 1.87 3.02 2.88
C ILE A 15 2.08 3.24 4.39
N ALA A 16 1.05 3.70 5.10
CA ALA A 16 1.10 3.89 6.54
C ALA A 16 1.28 2.55 7.29
N VAL A 17 0.57 1.49 6.87
CA VAL A 17 0.74 0.13 7.43
C VAL A 17 2.17 -0.37 7.24
N TYR A 18 2.73 -0.27 6.03
CA TYR A 18 4.13 -0.65 5.78
C TYR A 18 5.09 0.18 6.64
N SER A 19 4.85 1.48 6.78
CA SER A 19 5.70 2.36 7.59
C SER A 19 5.67 1.98 9.08
N GLY A 20 4.50 1.59 9.61
CA GLY A 20 4.38 1.04 10.95
C GLY A 20 5.16 -0.27 11.13
N ARG A 21 5.08 -1.19 10.16
CA ARG A 21 5.85 -2.45 10.18
C ARG A 21 7.35 -2.23 10.07
N ILE A 22 7.78 -1.28 9.24
CA ILE A 22 9.20 -0.89 9.12
C ILE A 22 9.72 -0.40 10.48
N HIS A 23 8.92 0.40 11.19
CA HIS A 23 9.30 0.88 12.52
C HIS A 23 9.40 -0.25 13.57
N ALA A 24 8.55 -1.28 13.45
CA ALA A 24 8.51 -2.41 14.36
C ALA A 24 9.39 -3.61 13.93
N ALA A 25 10.10 -3.53 12.80
CA ALA A 25 10.83 -4.66 12.24
C ALA A 25 12.11 -4.99 13.02
N PRO A 26 12.39 -6.27 13.33
CA PRO A 26 13.56 -6.69 14.09
C PRO A 26 14.79 -6.80 13.17
N GLY A 27 15.41 -5.65 12.88
CA GLY A 27 16.70 -5.58 12.18
C GLY A 27 16.64 -5.03 10.76
N GLU A 28 17.82 -4.74 10.21
CA GLU A 28 17.97 -3.99 8.95
C GLU A 28 17.46 -4.76 7.72
N GLU A 29 17.57 -6.09 7.72
CA GLU A 29 17.11 -6.92 6.60
C GLU A 29 15.59 -6.86 6.45
N ALA A 30 14.84 -7.07 7.54
CA ALA A 30 13.38 -6.96 7.54
C ALA A 30 12.91 -5.54 7.19
N VAL A 31 13.62 -4.51 7.66
CA VAL A 31 13.37 -3.11 7.26
C VAL A 31 13.57 -2.92 5.75
N SER A 32 14.65 -3.47 5.19
CA SER A 32 14.97 -3.34 3.77
C SER A 32 13.90 -4.00 2.88
N LEU A 33 13.45 -5.21 3.25
CA LEU A 33 12.38 -5.93 2.55
C LEU A 33 11.09 -5.12 2.53
N LEU A 34 10.63 -4.66 3.70
CA LEU A 34 9.39 -3.87 3.81
C LEU A 34 9.50 -2.52 3.06
N ARG A 35 10.68 -1.91 2.98
CA ARG A 35 10.91 -0.71 2.16
C ARG A 35 10.79 -0.99 0.68
N GLN A 36 11.34 -2.11 0.21
CA GLN A 36 11.23 -2.54 -1.18
C GLN A 36 9.77 -2.84 -1.55
N GLU A 37 9.03 -3.51 -0.68
CA GLU A 37 7.59 -3.75 -0.88
C GLU A 37 6.75 -2.46 -0.88
N ARG A 38 7.12 -1.47 -0.06
CA ARG A 38 6.43 -0.17 0.00
C ARG A 38 6.68 0.71 -1.22
N ALA A 39 7.86 0.60 -1.84
CA ALA A 39 8.30 1.46 -2.94
C ALA A 39 7.33 1.55 -4.13
N PRO A 40 6.78 0.45 -4.69
CA PRO A 40 5.83 0.55 -5.80
C PRO A 40 4.56 1.32 -5.44
N PHE A 41 4.06 1.22 -4.21
CA PHE A 41 2.85 1.95 -3.79
C PHE A 41 3.09 3.46 -3.63
N LEU A 42 4.31 3.85 -3.26
CA LEU A 42 4.70 5.27 -3.28
C LEU A 42 4.71 5.81 -4.71
N ALA A 43 5.31 5.08 -5.64
CA ALA A 43 5.34 5.45 -7.05
C ALA A 43 3.94 5.48 -7.68
N GLU A 44 3.08 4.51 -7.35
CA GLU A 44 1.69 4.47 -7.81
C GLU A 44 0.94 5.70 -7.30
N ARG A 45 1.03 6.05 -6.01
CA ARG A 45 0.42 7.26 -5.45
C ARG A 45 0.88 8.52 -6.16
N ASP A 46 2.18 8.66 -6.39
CA ASP A 46 2.76 9.87 -6.98
C ASP A 46 2.43 10.02 -8.48
N SER A 47 2.09 8.92 -9.17
CA SER A 47 1.74 8.90 -10.60
C SER A 47 0.24 8.80 -10.87
N LEU A 48 -0.58 8.44 -9.87
CA LEU A 48 -2.03 8.30 -10.03
C LEU A 48 -2.66 9.67 -10.32
N THR A 49 -3.46 9.73 -11.38
CA THR A 49 -4.23 10.92 -11.76
C THR A 49 -5.71 10.59 -11.81
N PRO A 50 -6.62 11.58 -11.73
CA PRO A 50 -8.06 11.36 -11.87
C PRO A 50 -8.47 10.72 -13.21
N ASN A 51 -7.62 10.81 -14.24
CA ASN A 51 -7.88 10.20 -15.56
C ASN A 51 -7.51 8.71 -15.62
N SER A 52 -6.81 8.18 -14.63
CA SER A 52 -6.34 6.79 -14.58
C SER A 52 -7.44 5.81 -14.14
N ARG A 53 -8.59 5.81 -14.84
CA ARG A 53 -9.82 5.11 -14.40
C ARG A 53 -9.64 3.60 -14.17
N GLU A 54 -8.93 2.91 -15.05
CA GLU A 54 -8.64 1.47 -14.88
C GLU A 54 -7.81 1.22 -13.61
N ARG A 55 -6.73 2.01 -13.41
CA ARG A 55 -5.91 1.88 -12.20
C ARG A 55 -6.67 2.21 -10.92
N ILE A 56 -7.49 3.26 -10.95
CA ILE A 56 -8.36 3.63 -9.81
C ILE A 56 -9.26 2.44 -9.46
N THR A 57 -9.87 1.79 -10.45
CA THR A 57 -10.73 0.62 -10.22
C THR A 57 -9.96 -0.55 -9.63
N GLU A 58 -8.79 -0.88 -10.18
CA GLU A 58 -7.94 -1.97 -9.66
C GLU A 58 -7.46 -1.69 -8.24
N ILE A 59 -7.12 -0.45 -7.93
CA ILE A 59 -6.74 -0.01 -6.58
C ILE A 59 -7.89 -0.26 -5.60
N LEU A 60 -9.10 0.19 -5.96
CA LEU A 60 -10.28 0.06 -5.11
C LEU A 60 -10.65 -1.41 -4.85
N ASP A 61 -10.41 -2.28 -5.83
CA ASP A 61 -10.69 -3.72 -5.71
C ASP A 61 -9.62 -4.47 -4.89
N LEU A 62 -8.33 -4.21 -5.17
CA LEU A 62 -7.23 -5.05 -4.69
C LEU A 62 -6.61 -4.57 -3.36
N LEU A 63 -6.50 -3.25 -3.15
CA LEU A 63 -5.78 -2.71 -1.99
C LEU A 63 -6.45 -2.98 -0.63
N PRO A 64 -7.79 -3.06 -0.50
CA PRO A 64 -8.41 -3.38 0.79
C PRO A 64 -7.95 -4.74 1.35
N GLU A 65 -7.91 -5.78 0.51
CA GLU A 65 -7.42 -7.12 0.89
C GLU A 65 -5.93 -7.08 1.22
N ARG A 66 -5.14 -6.37 0.42
CA ARG A 66 -3.71 -6.26 0.65
C ARG A 66 -3.39 -5.53 1.97
N ILE A 67 -4.14 -4.49 2.31
CA ILE A 67 -4.03 -3.81 3.61
C ILE A 67 -4.30 -4.79 4.77
N ARG A 68 -5.33 -5.64 4.64
CA ARG A 68 -5.65 -6.66 5.65
C ARG A 68 -4.52 -7.66 5.80
N SER A 69 -3.99 -8.18 4.68
CA SER A 69 -2.87 -9.15 4.67
C SER A 69 -1.60 -8.57 5.30
N VAL A 70 -1.21 -7.35 4.92
CA VAL A 70 0.00 -6.72 5.49
C VAL A 70 -0.17 -6.42 6.98
N ARG A 71 -1.38 -6.03 7.44
CA ARG A 71 -1.68 -5.84 8.87
C ARG A 71 -1.65 -7.15 9.65
N ALA A 72 -2.13 -8.24 9.07
CA ALA A 72 -2.12 -9.56 9.69
C ALA A 72 -0.71 -10.15 9.86
N GLY A 73 0.32 -9.49 9.33
CA GLY A 73 1.71 -9.91 9.48
C GLY A 73 2.22 -10.79 8.35
N GLY A 74 1.38 -11.14 7.36
CA GLY A 74 1.62 -12.30 6.51
C GLY A 74 1.33 -13.59 7.29
N ALA A 75 0.05 -13.85 7.54
CA ALA A 75 -0.42 -15.13 8.06
C ALA A 75 -1.03 -15.90 6.88
N ASP A 76 -0.16 -16.45 6.03
CA ASP A 76 -0.38 -17.58 5.11
C ASP A 76 0.88 -17.69 4.23
N GLU A 77 1.95 -18.24 4.82
CA GLU A 77 2.92 -19.20 4.24
C GLU A 77 3.91 -19.66 5.32
#